data_AF-L9X4V4-F1
#
_entry.id   AF-L9X4V4-F1
#
_cell.length_a   1.000
_cell.length_b   1.000
_cell.length_c   1.000
_cell.angle_alpha   90.00
_cell.angle_beta   90.00
_cell.angle_gamma   90.00
#
_symmetry.space_group_name_H-M   'P 1'
#
loop_
_entity.id
_entity.type
_entity.pdbx_description
1 polymer ?
#
loop_
_entity_poly.entity_id
_entity_poly.type
_entity_poly.pdbx_seq_one_letter_code
_entity_poly.pdbx_strand_id
1 'polypeptide(L)'
;MHDVDRSRISQLLVSEQNSLTELGLIAEFGPADDRTVELLEAGRQLLATLDAQIGRQQELTEAVSDTGTSDQQCRVTPRTRGEGDDGSTDSNPYRTAYLDRPGHAGAVGCGEAGDITLVEAPFEDQADAPDHTRYVSFDGDREETVVAVRASGPLQYVVSLATALASPRLVNRVLTDSRLESLEDPPAILRDARCIGGLSDEALEDPETLREAFIEWGTELEDLTAKLSAGEYEDRNRFRGSIMRLAHGLAGSIIHLFDALEIGVTRELRVPSGLDTNSLKELATTISIATAIQSKYGAFACYRQLFEAREEKRQSALSPTVDADDPLGTLIGSMVVRGEDVHRLRLKLEQSLETPAALAEGAPEFAVRVSLSTVDRAAYASAVTRILQSKNLRLTREIVSLLHALTGSPYAAARALQQLAGEDERRELRPDELRCALGTLEPEQLLSDLPPAVGRIVHTLLTAESRLSQRELADRADVSARTVRSYRDRLEALDLICVDENGYRLALSFQTATERHDPVVPTLLEENQTLLDAADALLETILPPDRYGDPDDPLGNVLFWPPDPLRVLKHPMVGSWMRLAAALTARGVNENNQTVQMGPQLEQQALWCTVD
;
A
#
# COMPACT_ATOMS: atom_id res chain seq x y z
N MET A 1 20.19 7.22 36.58
CA MET A 1 20.69 7.48 35.22
C MET A 1 21.37 6.21 34.75
N HIS A 2 20.69 5.37 33.99
CA HIS A 2 21.36 4.34 33.20
C HIS A 2 21.67 5.00 31.87
N ASP A 3 22.95 5.26 31.63
CA ASP A 3 23.43 5.56 30.30
C ASP A 3 23.31 4.25 29.52
N VAL A 4 22.28 4.15 28.68
CA VAL A 4 21.99 2.92 27.94
C VAL A 4 22.84 2.95 26.68
N ASP A 5 24.04 2.39 26.78
CA ASP A 5 24.93 2.17 25.64
C ASP A 5 24.21 1.35 24.54
N ARG A 6 24.55 1.53 23.26
CA ARG A 6 24.01 0.77 22.13
C ARG A 6 24.13 -0.74 22.36
N SER A 7 25.18 -1.18 23.05
CA SER A 7 25.38 -2.55 23.51
C SER A 7 24.25 -3.02 24.45
N ARG A 8 23.83 -2.17 25.40
CA ARG A 8 22.74 -2.47 26.32
C ARG A 8 21.37 -2.48 25.62
N ILE A 9 21.14 -1.59 24.65
CA ILE A 9 19.93 -1.62 23.81
C ILE A 9 19.87 -2.95 23.05
N SER A 10 20.95 -3.33 22.35
CA SER A 10 21.03 -4.61 21.63
C SER A 10 20.80 -5.82 22.55
N GLN A 11 21.30 -5.77 23.79
CA GLN A 11 21.07 -6.84 24.76
C GLN A 11 19.60 -6.99 25.19
N LEU A 12 18.92 -5.87 25.44
CA LEU A 12 17.51 -5.83 25.81
C LEU A 12 16.58 -6.25 24.66
N LEU A 13 17.03 -6.04 23.42
CA LEU A 13 16.29 -6.43 22.21
C LEU A 13 16.41 -7.92 21.88
N VAL A 14 17.60 -8.52 22.05
CA VAL A 14 17.93 -9.83 21.43
C VAL A 14 18.45 -10.88 22.40
N SER A 15 19.25 -10.51 23.41
CA SER A 15 20.18 -11.47 24.03
C SER A 15 19.96 -11.78 25.51
N GLU A 16 19.01 -11.13 26.19
CA GLU A 16 18.61 -11.48 27.56
C GLU A 16 17.40 -12.41 27.56
N GLN A 17 17.31 -13.32 28.56
CA GLN A 17 16.06 -14.00 28.87
C GLN A 17 14.99 -12.95 29.21
N ASN A 18 13.84 -13.01 28.54
CA ASN A 18 12.80 -11.97 28.51
C ASN A 18 13.19 -10.73 27.68
N SER A 19 13.91 -10.92 26.57
CA SER A 19 14.12 -9.84 25.60
C SER A 19 12.78 -9.32 25.07
N LEU A 20 12.75 -8.08 24.58
CA LEU A 20 11.51 -7.50 24.05
C LEU A 20 10.95 -8.32 22.86
N THR A 21 11.83 -8.97 22.11
CA THR A 21 11.47 -9.91 21.03
C THR A 21 10.87 -11.21 21.58
N GLU A 22 11.49 -11.83 22.60
CA GLU A 22 10.96 -13.04 23.25
C GLU A 22 9.60 -12.79 23.90
N LEU A 23 9.39 -11.59 24.44
CA LEU A 23 8.13 -11.17 25.05
C LEU A 23 7.04 -10.82 24.02
N GLY A 24 7.34 -10.87 22.72
CA GLY A 24 6.39 -10.53 21.66
C GLY A 24 5.99 -9.05 21.65
N LEU A 25 6.82 -8.17 22.22
CA LEU A 25 6.55 -6.73 22.28
C LEU A 25 7.05 -6.02 21.03
N ILE A 26 8.08 -6.55 20.38
CA ILE A 26 8.68 -6.02 19.17
C ILE A 26 8.96 -7.13 18.15
N ALA A 27 9.13 -6.72 16.89
CA ALA A 27 9.68 -7.55 15.84
C ALA A 27 10.92 -6.88 15.23
N GLU A 28 11.93 -7.68 14.90
CA GLU A 28 13.16 -7.22 14.25
C GLU A 28 13.18 -7.60 12.77
N PHE A 29 13.81 -6.77 11.95
CA PHE A 29 14.02 -7.06 10.53
C PHE A 29 15.21 -6.27 9.96
N GLY A 30 15.67 -6.66 8.78
CA GLY A 30 16.85 -6.11 8.13
C GLY A 30 18.14 -6.87 8.49
N PRO A 31 19.25 -6.57 7.77
CA PRO A 31 20.52 -7.24 7.97
C PRO A 31 21.16 -6.86 9.33
N ALA A 32 22.12 -7.66 9.79
CA ALA A 32 22.65 -7.54 11.15
C ALA A 32 23.36 -6.20 11.45
N ASP A 33 23.89 -5.57 10.42
CA ASP A 33 24.56 -4.27 10.41
C ASP A 33 23.59 -3.07 10.32
N ASP A 34 22.32 -3.31 10.01
CA ASP A 34 21.28 -2.28 9.88
C ASP A 34 19.90 -2.78 10.33
N ARG A 35 19.89 -3.32 11.56
CA ARG A 35 18.72 -3.95 12.18
C ARG A 35 17.69 -2.90 12.60
N THR A 36 16.48 -3.02 12.06
CA THR A 36 15.33 -2.20 12.39
C THR A 36 14.40 -2.94 13.34
N VAL A 37 13.73 -2.18 14.23
CA VAL A 37 12.80 -2.71 15.23
C VAL A 37 11.43 -2.06 15.06
N GLU A 38 10.38 -2.86 15.08
CA GLU A 38 8.99 -2.42 15.01
C GLU A 38 8.22 -2.87 16.25
N LEU A 39 7.34 -2.01 16.76
CA LEU A 39 6.53 -2.28 17.94
C LEU A 39 5.26 -3.05 17.58
N LEU A 40 5.08 -4.23 18.18
CA LEU A 40 3.88 -5.06 18.05
C LEU A 40 2.74 -4.53 18.93
N GLU A 41 1.52 -5.05 18.75
CA GLU A 41 0.33 -4.55 19.46
C GLU A 41 0.47 -4.68 20.98
N ALA A 42 1.00 -5.81 21.46
CA ALA A 42 1.31 -6.01 22.87
C ALA A 42 2.32 -4.97 23.40
N GLY A 43 3.31 -4.60 22.58
CA GLY A 43 4.27 -3.54 22.89
C GLY A 43 3.61 -2.15 22.96
N ARG A 44 2.70 -1.84 22.03
CA ARG A 44 1.93 -0.57 22.02
C ARG A 44 1.06 -0.46 23.26
N GLN A 45 0.34 -1.51 23.63
CA GLN A 45 -0.49 -1.55 24.82
C GLN A 45 0.34 -1.40 26.10
N LEU A 46 1.51 -2.04 26.16
CA LEU A 46 2.44 -1.86 27.27
C LEU A 46 2.91 -0.41 27.36
N LEU A 47 3.33 0.21 26.26
CA LEU A 47 3.73 1.62 26.25
C LEU A 47 2.59 2.54 26.68
N ALA A 48 1.38 2.36 26.15
CA ALA A 48 0.22 3.15 26.55
C ALA A 48 -0.10 2.98 28.05
N THR A 49 0.07 1.76 28.58
CA THR A 49 -0.11 1.49 30.01
C THR A 49 0.98 2.15 30.85
N LEU A 50 2.25 2.08 30.42
CA LEU A 50 3.37 2.75 31.07
C LEU A 50 3.20 4.28 31.01
N ASP A 51 2.73 4.84 29.90
CA ASP A 51 2.43 6.26 29.79
C ASP A 51 1.25 6.65 30.68
N ALA A 52 0.22 5.81 30.80
CA ALA A 52 -0.89 6.06 31.72
C ALA A 52 -0.49 5.94 33.21
N GLN A 53 0.45 5.05 33.53
CA GLN A 53 0.88 4.76 34.91
C GLN A 53 2.07 5.61 35.38
N ILE A 54 2.99 5.96 34.49
CA ILE A 54 4.27 6.63 34.76
C ILE A 54 4.28 8.04 34.16
N GLY A 55 3.50 8.30 33.09
CA GLY A 55 3.41 9.56 32.35
C GLY A 55 2.62 10.69 33.03
N ARG A 56 2.75 10.83 34.35
CA ARG A 56 2.78 12.15 35.00
C ARG A 56 4.19 12.33 35.55
N GLN A 57 5.05 12.87 34.69
CA GLN A 57 6.46 13.15 34.99
C GLN A 57 6.63 13.68 36.42
N GLN A 58 7.37 12.93 37.24
CA GLN A 58 8.12 13.50 38.36
C GLN A 58 8.99 14.62 37.79
N GLU A 59 8.86 15.82 38.35
CA GLU A 59 9.66 16.99 38.00
C GLU A 59 11.15 16.66 38.15
N LEU A 60 11.82 16.50 37.01
CA LEU A 60 13.23 16.11 36.88
C LEU A 60 14.15 17.34 37.02
N THR A 61 13.97 18.11 38.09
CA THR A 61 14.85 19.24 38.45
C THR A 61 15.96 18.87 39.43
N GLU A 62 15.95 17.67 40.01
CA GLU A 62 16.92 17.29 41.07
C GLU A 62 18.09 16.41 40.60
N ALA A 63 18.27 16.12 39.30
CA ALA A 63 19.25 15.11 38.86
C ALA A 63 20.17 15.47 37.68
N VAL A 64 20.36 16.74 37.34
CA VAL A 64 21.27 17.12 36.24
C VAL A 64 22.38 18.04 36.73
N SER A 65 23.61 17.50 36.74
CA SER A 65 24.85 18.26 36.78
C SER A 65 25.12 18.79 35.37
N ASP A 66 25.29 20.10 35.24
CA ASP A 66 25.72 20.77 34.01
C ASP A 66 27.15 20.32 33.65
N THR A 67 27.29 19.36 32.73
CA THR A 67 28.40 19.21 31.77
C THR A 67 28.34 17.84 31.09
N GLY A 68 28.20 17.81 29.76
CA GLY A 68 28.32 16.58 28.96
C GLY A 68 27.72 16.72 27.57
N THR A 69 28.53 16.42 26.57
CA THR A 69 28.37 16.64 25.12
C THR A 69 27.08 16.10 24.51
N SER A 70 26.46 16.88 23.62
CA SER A 70 25.15 16.63 23.02
C SER A 70 25.26 15.77 21.75
N ASP A 71 24.72 14.55 21.78
CA ASP A 71 24.30 13.80 20.59
C ASP A 71 22.78 13.95 20.39
N GLN A 72 22.38 14.74 19.39
CA GLN A 72 20.99 15.07 19.09
C GLN A 72 20.26 14.00 18.27
N GLN A 73 20.40 12.72 18.61
CA GLN A 73 19.65 11.65 17.91
C GLN A 73 18.57 10.95 18.74
N CYS A 74 18.43 11.23 20.04
CA CYS A 74 17.31 10.71 20.82
C CYS A 74 16.87 11.72 21.91
N ARG A 75 16.14 12.78 21.53
CA ARG A 75 15.32 13.50 22.51
C ARG A 75 14.12 14.18 21.86
N VAL A 76 12.94 13.57 22.00
CA VAL A 76 11.67 14.28 21.89
C VAL A 76 11.62 15.23 23.07
N THR A 77 11.71 16.53 22.80
CA THR A 77 11.49 17.56 23.81
C THR A 77 10.03 18.01 23.68
N PRO A 78 9.10 17.56 24.53
CA PRO A 78 7.77 18.15 24.55
C PRO A 78 7.91 19.59 25.06
N ARG A 79 7.65 20.58 24.20
CA ARG A 79 7.62 21.98 24.63
C ARG A 79 6.44 22.19 25.56
N THR A 80 6.74 22.70 26.73
CA THR A 80 5.83 23.18 27.76
C THR A 80 4.90 24.25 27.18
N ARG A 81 3.62 24.11 27.50
CA ARG A 81 2.52 25.01 27.20
C ARG A 81 2.82 26.41 27.75
N GLY A 82 3.08 27.38 26.88
CA GLY A 82 3.15 28.80 27.17
C GLY A 82 1.96 29.50 26.53
N GLU A 83 1.21 30.26 27.33
CA GLU A 83 -0.04 30.93 26.96
C GLU A 83 0.15 32.02 25.89
N GLY A 84 -0.78 32.02 24.92
CA GLY A 84 -1.27 33.22 24.23
C GLY A 84 -0.44 33.77 23.07
N ASP A 85 -0.71 33.31 21.85
CA ASP A 85 -0.94 34.24 20.73
C ASP A 85 -1.79 33.58 19.65
N ASP A 86 -2.79 34.32 19.16
CA ASP A 86 -3.83 33.86 18.24
C ASP A 86 -3.32 34.02 16.80
N GLY A 87 -2.63 32.99 16.30
CA GLY A 87 -2.05 32.96 14.97
C GLY A 87 -1.89 31.53 14.47
N SER A 88 -2.85 31.07 13.67
CA SER A 88 -2.82 29.80 12.94
C SER A 88 -1.52 29.64 12.14
N THR A 89 -0.52 29.02 12.75
CA THR A 89 0.71 28.54 12.13
C THR A 89 0.77 27.04 12.35
N ASP A 90 0.53 26.30 11.27
CA ASP A 90 0.67 24.86 11.22
C ASP A 90 2.14 24.51 11.49
N SER A 91 2.44 24.14 12.74
CA SER A 91 3.80 24.11 13.28
C SER A 91 4.54 22.78 13.07
N ASN A 92 4.00 21.90 12.22
CA ASN A 92 4.55 20.57 12.00
C ASN A 92 5.32 20.52 10.66
N PRO A 93 6.67 20.50 10.67
CA PRO A 93 7.44 20.47 9.42
C PRO A 93 7.30 19.13 8.69
N TYR A 94 7.46 19.16 7.36
CA TYR A 94 7.59 17.93 6.57
C TYR A 94 8.79 17.10 7.03
N ARG A 95 8.58 15.79 7.20
CA ARG A 95 9.64 14.86 7.62
C ARG A 95 9.58 13.57 6.81
N THR A 96 10.70 12.87 6.71
CA THR A 96 10.76 11.54 6.11
C THR A 96 11.04 10.50 7.19
N ALA A 97 10.18 9.49 7.28
CA ALA A 97 10.26 8.40 8.25
C ALA A 97 10.32 7.04 7.54
N TYR A 98 10.67 5.99 8.28
CA TYR A 98 10.59 4.64 7.74
C TYR A 98 9.14 4.17 7.68
N LEU A 99 8.75 3.57 6.55
CA LEU A 99 7.49 2.85 6.43
C LEU A 99 7.60 1.55 7.26
N ASP A 100 6.54 1.25 7.99
CA ASP A 100 6.43 0.00 8.74
C ASP A 100 6.35 -1.21 7.81
N ARG A 101 6.62 -2.39 8.35
CA ARG A 101 6.71 -3.60 7.54
C ARG A 101 5.35 -4.01 6.93
N PRO A 102 4.22 -3.93 7.64
CA PRO A 102 2.91 -4.14 7.04
C PRO A 102 2.60 -3.13 5.94
N GLY A 103 2.99 -1.87 6.11
CA GLY A 103 2.84 -0.84 5.08
C GLY A 103 3.65 -1.16 3.83
N HIS A 104 4.90 -1.57 3.98
CA HIS A 104 5.74 -2.01 2.86
C HIS A 104 5.11 -3.22 2.15
N ALA A 105 4.77 -4.27 2.90
CA ALA A 105 4.20 -5.50 2.33
C ALA A 105 2.86 -5.26 1.63
N GLY A 106 1.99 -4.42 2.21
CA GLY A 106 0.72 -4.02 1.61
C GLY A 106 0.90 -3.22 0.32
N ALA A 107 1.81 -2.25 0.30
CA ALA A 107 2.10 -1.44 -0.88
C ALA A 107 2.66 -2.28 -2.03
N VAL A 108 3.76 -3.02 -1.78
CA VAL A 108 4.33 -3.87 -2.83
C VAL A 108 3.37 -4.98 -3.24
N GLY A 109 2.63 -5.56 -2.28
CA GLY A 109 1.65 -6.60 -2.55
C GLY A 109 0.53 -6.14 -3.50
N CYS A 110 0.12 -4.87 -3.41
CA CYS A 110 -0.86 -4.27 -4.32
C CYS A 110 -0.26 -3.76 -5.63
N GLY A 111 1.07 -3.66 -5.74
CA GLY A 111 1.73 -3.07 -6.90
C GLY A 111 2.25 -4.12 -7.87
N GLU A 112 1.72 -4.14 -9.10
CA GLU A 112 2.28 -4.90 -10.21
C GLU A 112 3.14 -4.00 -11.11
N ALA A 113 4.29 -4.51 -11.57
CA ALA A 113 5.21 -3.74 -12.39
C ALA A 113 4.55 -3.34 -13.72
N GLY A 114 4.61 -2.05 -14.07
CA GLY A 114 3.91 -1.50 -15.23
C GLY A 114 2.53 -0.92 -14.93
N ASP A 115 1.99 -1.14 -13.73
CA ASP A 115 0.58 -0.90 -13.44
C ASP A 115 0.33 0.21 -12.40
N ILE A 116 -0.90 0.71 -12.42
CA ILE A 116 -1.48 1.57 -11.39
C ILE A 116 -2.66 0.84 -10.74
N THR A 117 -2.58 0.61 -9.43
CA THR A 117 -3.63 -0.11 -8.67
C THR A 117 -4.36 0.85 -7.74
N LEU A 118 -5.70 0.86 -7.82
CA LEU A 118 -6.56 1.59 -6.88
C LEU A 118 -6.90 0.70 -5.68
N VAL A 119 -6.65 1.20 -4.47
CA VAL A 119 -6.84 0.46 -3.22
C VAL A 119 -7.79 1.22 -2.30
N GLU A 120 -9.00 0.70 -2.14
CA GLU A 120 -9.96 1.20 -1.17
C GLU A 120 -9.55 0.75 0.24
N ALA A 121 -8.72 1.54 0.90
CA ALA A 121 -8.28 1.25 2.25
C ALA A 121 -8.00 2.55 3.00
N PRO A 122 -8.48 2.68 4.25
CA PRO A 122 -8.09 3.81 5.09
C PRO A 122 -6.59 3.75 5.36
N PHE A 123 -6.01 4.90 5.67
CA PHE A 123 -4.65 5.03 6.19
C PHE A 123 -4.70 5.94 7.41
N GLU A 124 -3.81 5.71 8.38
CA GLU A 124 -3.73 6.54 9.57
C GLU A 124 -3.20 7.94 9.18
N ASP A 125 -4.11 8.87 8.89
CA ASP A 125 -3.85 10.29 9.13
C ASP A 125 -4.01 10.45 10.65
N GLN A 126 -2.97 10.83 11.39
CA GLN A 126 -3.15 11.20 12.79
C GLN A 126 -4.17 12.35 12.83
N ALA A 127 -5.40 12.02 13.22
CA ALA A 127 -6.50 12.96 13.30
C ALA A 127 -6.06 14.13 14.18
N ASP A 128 -6.13 15.34 13.61
CA ASP A 128 -5.91 16.67 14.20
C ASP A 128 -4.72 17.48 13.65
N ALA A 129 -3.85 16.93 12.79
CA ALA A 129 -2.90 17.73 12.00
C ALA A 129 -2.68 17.13 10.60
N PRO A 130 -2.41 17.94 9.56
CA PRO A 130 -1.90 17.38 8.31
C PRO A 130 -0.63 16.59 8.62
N ASP A 131 -0.71 15.27 8.49
CA ASP A 131 0.49 14.44 8.63
C ASP A 131 1.42 14.77 7.46
N HIS A 132 2.43 15.59 7.74
CA HIS A 132 3.49 15.97 6.83
C HIS A 132 4.61 14.90 6.77
N THR A 133 4.33 13.68 7.23
CA THR A 133 5.24 12.55 7.16
C THR A 133 5.19 11.89 5.78
N ARG A 134 6.36 11.81 5.17
CA ARG A 134 6.65 10.99 3.98
C ARG A 134 7.28 9.69 4.48
N TYR A 135 6.93 8.57 3.89
CA TYR A 135 7.46 7.28 4.31
C TYR A 135 8.30 6.64 3.21
N VAL A 136 9.41 6.03 3.61
CA VAL A 136 10.30 5.29 2.72
C VAL A 136 10.64 3.94 3.34
N SER A 137 10.83 2.91 2.52
CA SER A 137 11.40 1.64 2.96
C SER A 137 12.16 0.96 1.83
N PHE A 138 13.06 0.07 2.21
CA PHE A 138 13.86 -0.71 1.28
C PHE A 138 14.13 -2.11 1.86
N ASP A 139 13.75 -3.13 1.10
CA ASP A 139 14.03 -4.55 1.36
C ASP A 139 15.16 -5.00 0.44
N GLY A 140 16.36 -5.13 1.01
CA GLY A 140 17.56 -5.52 0.28
C GLY A 140 17.57 -7.00 -0.16
N ASP A 141 16.81 -7.87 0.50
CA ASP A 141 16.75 -9.28 0.12
C ASP A 141 15.90 -9.48 -1.15
N ARG A 142 14.97 -8.56 -1.41
CA ARG A 142 14.07 -8.56 -2.58
C ARG A 142 14.42 -7.53 -3.63
N GLU A 143 15.34 -6.62 -3.34
CA GLU A 143 15.62 -5.45 -4.16
C GLU A 143 14.36 -4.61 -4.42
N GLU A 144 13.54 -4.39 -3.38
CA GLU A 144 12.26 -3.68 -3.45
C GLU A 144 12.27 -2.42 -2.57
N THR A 145 11.80 -1.29 -3.10
CA THR A 145 11.64 -0.04 -2.36
C THR A 145 10.22 0.50 -2.44
N VAL A 146 9.74 1.10 -1.34
CA VAL A 146 8.44 1.79 -1.29
C VAL A 146 8.66 3.24 -0.90
N VAL A 147 8.02 4.14 -1.64
CA VAL A 147 7.88 5.55 -1.25
C VAL A 147 6.39 5.87 -1.13
N ALA A 148 5.96 6.21 0.08
CA ALA A 148 4.57 6.49 0.39
C ALA A 148 4.39 7.96 0.80
N VAL A 149 3.52 8.66 0.07
CA VAL A 149 3.33 10.10 0.23
C VAL A 149 1.85 10.47 0.18
N ARG A 150 1.49 11.52 0.94
CA ARG A 150 0.16 12.12 0.86
C ARG A 150 0.00 12.89 -0.45
N ALA A 151 -1.14 12.67 -1.10
CA ALA A 151 -1.48 13.26 -2.40
C ALA A 151 -2.80 14.03 -2.33
N SER A 152 -2.85 15.12 -1.53
CA SER A 152 -4.04 15.98 -1.46
C SER A 152 -4.16 16.96 -2.64
N GLY A 153 -3.08 17.16 -3.38
CA GLY A 153 -3.06 17.99 -4.59
C GLY A 153 -1.75 17.88 -5.37
N PRO A 154 -1.68 18.48 -6.58
CA PRO A 154 -0.57 18.32 -7.51
C PRO A 154 0.81 18.61 -6.92
N LEU A 155 0.96 19.78 -6.28
CA LEU A 155 2.25 20.23 -5.76
C LEU A 155 2.72 19.36 -4.60
N GLN A 156 1.81 19.05 -3.66
CA GLN A 156 2.15 18.22 -2.51
C GLN A 156 2.61 16.83 -2.97
N TYR A 157 1.88 16.20 -3.89
CA TYR A 157 2.23 14.88 -4.41
C TYR A 157 3.64 14.86 -5.01
N VAL A 158 3.91 15.70 -6.01
CA VAL A 158 5.16 15.61 -6.78
C VAL A 158 6.37 16.01 -5.93
N VAL A 159 6.24 17.08 -5.13
CA VAL A 159 7.34 17.49 -4.23
C VAL A 159 7.58 16.44 -3.16
N SER A 160 6.54 15.92 -2.51
CA SER A 160 6.70 14.91 -1.46
C SER A 160 7.34 13.64 -2.00
N LEU A 161 6.97 13.20 -3.21
CA LEU A 161 7.58 12.05 -3.86
C LEU A 161 9.07 12.30 -4.13
N ALA A 162 9.40 13.43 -4.77
CA ALA A 162 10.78 13.76 -5.15
C ALA A 162 11.70 13.87 -3.93
N THR A 163 11.24 14.57 -2.89
CA THR A 163 12.00 14.78 -1.65
C THR A 163 12.09 13.52 -0.77
N ALA A 164 11.08 12.65 -0.80
CA ALA A 164 11.17 11.34 -0.14
C ALA A 164 12.18 10.43 -0.84
N LEU A 165 12.15 10.38 -2.18
CA LEU A 165 13.11 9.65 -3.01
C LEU A 165 14.55 10.13 -2.76
N ALA A 166 14.75 11.44 -2.70
CA ALA A 166 16.04 12.08 -2.46
C ALA A 166 16.45 12.14 -0.99
N SER A 167 15.64 11.58 -0.07
CA SER A 167 15.96 11.67 1.35
C SER A 167 17.24 10.89 1.66
N PRO A 168 18.12 11.39 2.55
CA PRO A 168 19.32 10.67 2.96
C PRO A 168 19.02 9.25 3.46
N ARG A 169 17.86 9.07 4.11
CA ARG A 169 17.37 7.76 4.60
C ARG A 169 17.22 6.73 3.49
N LEU A 170 16.71 7.13 2.32
CA LEU A 170 16.51 6.21 1.21
C LEU A 170 17.77 6.15 0.34
N VAL A 171 18.30 7.30 -0.05
CA VAL A 171 19.46 7.40 -0.95
C VAL A 171 20.65 6.61 -0.41
N ASN A 172 21.03 6.81 0.85
CA ASN A 172 22.20 6.14 1.41
C ASN A 172 21.99 4.64 1.60
N ARG A 173 20.73 4.21 1.76
CA ARG A 173 20.38 2.79 1.95
C ARG A 173 20.33 2.04 0.62
N VAL A 174 19.83 2.69 -0.44
CA VAL A 174 19.62 2.07 -1.75
C VAL A 174 20.85 2.19 -2.64
N LEU A 175 21.50 3.36 -2.66
CA LEU A 175 22.61 3.68 -3.55
C LEU A 175 23.96 3.44 -2.88
N THR A 176 24.21 2.20 -2.48
CA THR A 176 25.52 1.79 -1.94
C THR A 176 26.59 1.84 -3.02
N ASP A 177 27.86 2.02 -2.63
CA ASP A 177 28.99 2.08 -3.57
C ASP A 177 29.01 0.85 -4.50
N SER A 178 28.84 -0.35 -3.92
CA SER A 178 28.80 -1.61 -4.68
C SER A 178 27.72 -1.66 -5.77
N ARG A 179 26.60 -0.96 -5.58
CA ARG A 179 25.49 -0.94 -6.56
C ARG A 179 25.73 0.08 -7.65
N LEU A 180 26.25 1.24 -7.28
CA LEU A 180 26.61 2.26 -8.26
C LEU A 180 27.76 1.79 -9.14
N GLU A 181 28.72 1.04 -8.60
CA GLU A 181 29.79 0.37 -9.35
C GLU A 181 29.28 -0.76 -10.27
N SER A 182 28.10 -1.35 -10.00
CA SER A 182 27.52 -2.41 -10.83
C SER A 182 26.69 -1.91 -12.01
N LEU A 183 26.58 -0.59 -12.21
CA LEU A 183 25.88 -0.03 -13.37
C LEU A 183 26.58 -0.41 -14.67
N GLU A 184 25.88 -1.15 -15.53
CA GLU A 184 26.42 -1.59 -16.83
C GLU A 184 26.22 -0.56 -17.95
N ASP A 185 25.18 0.27 -17.84
CA ASP A 185 24.80 1.26 -18.85
C ASP A 185 25.88 2.37 -18.97
N PRO A 186 26.36 2.68 -20.19
CA PRO A 186 27.31 3.77 -20.38
C PRO A 186 26.75 5.12 -19.90
N PRO A 187 27.60 6.05 -19.42
CA PRO A 187 27.21 7.39 -18.98
C PRO A 187 26.28 8.14 -19.96
N ALA A 188 26.55 8.03 -21.27
CA ALA A 188 25.73 8.65 -22.29
C ALA A 188 24.31 8.07 -22.35
N ILE A 189 24.13 6.77 -22.09
CA ILE A 189 22.80 6.15 -22.03
C ILE A 189 22.06 6.60 -20.77
N LEU A 190 22.72 6.58 -19.61
CA LEU A 190 22.13 7.04 -18.35
C LEU A 190 21.67 8.50 -18.42
N ARG A 191 22.49 9.38 -19.00
CA ARG A 191 22.18 10.82 -19.13
C ARG A 191 21.22 11.13 -20.28
N ASP A 192 21.52 10.66 -21.50
CA ASP A 192 20.90 11.19 -22.71
C ASP A 192 19.73 10.34 -23.21
N ALA A 193 19.65 9.05 -22.82
CA ALA A 193 18.50 8.20 -23.09
C ALA A 193 17.55 8.12 -21.87
N ARG A 194 18.06 7.74 -20.70
CA ARG A 194 17.25 7.61 -19.47
C ARG A 194 16.94 8.95 -18.80
N CYS A 195 17.58 10.05 -19.22
CA CYS A 195 17.37 11.39 -18.65
C CYS A 195 17.67 11.47 -17.14
N ILE A 196 18.63 10.68 -16.62
CA ILE A 196 19.03 10.73 -15.21
C ILE A 196 19.89 11.97 -14.98
N GLY A 197 19.31 12.96 -14.29
CA GLY A 197 20.03 14.15 -13.83
C GLY A 197 20.96 13.84 -12.65
N GLY A 198 21.88 14.76 -12.34
CA GLY A 198 22.83 14.62 -11.22
C GLY A 198 24.08 13.79 -11.55
N LEU A 199 24.08 13.03 -12.65
CA LEU A 199 25.25 12.30 -13.13
C LEU A 199 26.26 13.27 -13.79
N SER A 200 27.02 14.04 -13.02
CA SER A 200 28.21 14.74 -13.53
C SER A 200 29.33 13.73 -13.86
N ASP A 201 30.42 14.14 -14.52
CA ASP A 201 31.56 13.24 -14.77
C ASP A 201 32.20 12.80 -13.44
N GLU A 202 32.24 13.70 -12.46
CA GLU A 202 32.67 13.42 -11.09
C GLU A 202 31.73 12.42 -10.38
N ALA A 203 30.40 12.58 -10.53
CA ALA A 203 29.42 11.67 -9.92
C ALA A 203 29.45 10.23 -10.48
N LEU A 204 30.08 10.03 -11.65
CA LEU A 204 30.29 8.68 -12.21
C LEU A 204 31.57 8.03 -11.70
N GLU A 205 32.56 8.83 -11.32
CA GLU A 205 33.82 8.37 -10.74
C GLU A 205 33.70 8.20 -9.22
N ASP A 206 32.82 8.98 -8.59
CA ASP A 206 32.58 8.97 -7.15
C ASP A 206 31.08 8.79 -6.81
N PRO A 207 30.69 7.60 -6.30
CA PRO A 207 29.34 7.32 -5.80
C PRO A 207 28.84 8.32 -4.74
N GLU A 208 29.72 8.88 -3.92
CA GLU A 208 29.35 9.84 -2.87
C GLU A 208 28.84 11.16 -3.49
N THR A 209 29.56 11.69 -4.47
CA THR A 209 29.14 12.87 -5.25
C THR A 209 27.74 12.70 -5.85
N LEU A 210 27.39 11.52 -6.38
CA LEU A 210 26.04 11.27 -6.91
C LEU A 210 24.96 11.32 -5.81
N ARG A 211 25.22 10.68 -4.67
CA ARG A 211 24.29 10.69 -3.53
C ARG A 211 24.07 12.11 -3.00
N GLU A 212 25.16 12.86 -2.82
CA GLU A 212 25.12 14.25 -2.36
C GLU A 212 24.33 15.13 -3.34
N ALA A 213 24.55 15.00 -4.65
CA ALA A 213 23.82 15.75 -5.66
C ALA A 213 22.30 15.53 -5.59
N PHE A 214 21.83 14.29 -5.35
CA PHE A 214 20.40 14.04 -5.17
C PHE A 214 19.86 14.61 -3.87
N ILE A 215 20.59 14.47 -2.77
CA ILE A 215 20.19 15.00 -1.45
C ILE A 215 20.11 16.54 -1.49
N GLU A 216 21.09 17.20 -2.10
CA GLU A 216 21.10 18.65 -2.29
C GLU A 216 19.92 19.11 -3.16
N TRP A 217 19.64 18.40 -4.27
CA TRP A 217 18.50 18.72 -5.12
C TRP A 217 17.15 18.56 -4.37
N GLY A 218 17.04 17.54 -3.51
CA GLY A 218 15.91 17.38 -2.60
C GLY A 218 15.79 18.55 -1.61
N THR A 219 16.90 18.99 -1.04
CA THR A 219 16.97 20.12 -0.09
C THR A 219 16.58 21.44 -0.76
N GLU A 220 17.04 21.68 -1.99
CA GLU A 220 16.65 22.85 -2.79
C GLU A 220 15.13 22.90 -3.02
N LEU A 221 14.49 21.75 -3.28
CA LEU A 221 13.04 21.69 -3.42
C LEU A 221 12.32 22.06 -2.12
N GLU A 222 12.80 21.58 -0.98
CA GLU A 222 12.24 21.95 0.33
C GLU A 222 12.35 23.47 0.55
N ASP A 223 13.52 24.07 0.28
CA ASP A 223 13.74 25.52 0.36
C ASP A 223 12.81 26.31 -0.57
N LEU A 224 12.64 25.86 -1.82
CA LEU A 224 11.75 26.52 -2.77
C LEU A 224 10.28 26.44 -2.33
N THR A 225 9.87 25.34 -1.72
CA THR A 225 8.51 25.23 -1.15
C THR A 225 8.33 26.07 0.11
N ALA A 226 9.36 26.22 0.94
CA ALA A 226 9.35 27.14 2.07
C ALA A 226 9.18 28.60 1.59
N LYS A 227 9.95 29.00 0.56
CA LYS A 227 9.81 30.31 -0.10
C LYS A 227 8.42 30.52 -0.69
N LEU A 228 7.84 29.49 -1.33
CA LEU A 228 6.48 29.54 -1.85
C LEU A 228 5.47 29.75 -0.70
N SER A 229 5.65 29.08 0.43
CA SER A 229 4.77 29.24 1.60
C SER A 229 4.90 30.62 2.24
N ALA A 230 6.12 31.17 2.26
CA ALA A 230 6.41 32.51 2.79
C ALA A 230 5.97 33.65 1.85
N GLY A 231 5.53 33.35 0.62
CA GLY A 231 5.15 34.37 -0.36
C GLY A 231 6.35 35.03 -1.07
N GLU A 232 7.53 34.41 -1.03
CA GLU A 232 8.78 34.95 -1.57
C GLU A 232 8.91 34.68 -3.08
N TYR A 233 8.09 35.34 -3.89
CA TYR A 233 8.12 35.25 -5.36
C TYR A 233 7.49 36.48 -6.02
N GLU A 234 7.90 36.76 -7.26
CA GLU A 234 7.27 37.80 -8.10
C GLU A 234 5.99 37.31 -8.78
N ASP A 235 6.04 36.10 -9.37
CA ASP A 235 4.91 35.45 -10.03
C ASP A 235 4.74 34.04 -9.44
N ARG A 236 3.64 33.86 -8.70
CA ARG A 236 3.31 32.60 -8.02
C ARG A 236 3.21 31.42 -8.99
N ASN A 237 2.59 31.62 -10.15
CA ASN A 237 2.32 30.53 -11.08
C ASN A 237 3.61 30.10 -11.79
N ARG A 238 4.42 31.08 -12.23
CA ARG A 238 5.74 30.80 -12.80
C ARG A 238 6.66 30.12 -11.78
N PHE A 239 6.64 30.56 -10.53
CA PHE A 239 7.43 29.98 -9.45
C PHE A 239 6.98 28.54 -9.15
N ARG A 240 5.68 28.30 -8.95
CA ARG A 240 5.11 26.96 -8.79
C ARG A 240 5.44 26.04 -9.97
N GLY A 241 5.33 26.53 -11.21
CA GLY A 241 5.71 25.77 -12.39
C GLY A 241 7.20 25.42 -12.45
N SER A 242 8.06 26.19 -11.81
CA SER A 242 9.49 25.88 -11.70
C SER A 242 9.77 24.81 -10.66
N ILE A 243 9.10 24.88 -9.50
CA ILE A 243 9.13 23.83 -8.46
C ILE A 243 8.63 22.50 -9.03
N MET A 244 7.48 22.49 -9.71
CA MET A 244 6.93 21.27 -10.32
C MET A 244 7.90 20.63 -11.32
N ARG A 245 8.56 21.44 -12.17
CA ARG A 245 9.53 20.93 -13.15
C ARG A 245 10.77 20.33 -12.49
N LEU A 246 11.29 20.97 -11.44
CA LEU A 246 12.42 20.45 -10.67
C LEU A 246 12.05 19.14 -9.96
N ALA A 247 10.89 19.10 -9.29
CA ALA A 247 10.42 17.93 -8.57
C ALA A 247 10.15 16.74 -9.50
N HIS A 248 9.52 16.95 -10.66
CA HIS A 248 9.36 15.91 -11.68
C HIS A 248 10.71 15.41 -12.22
N GLY A 249 11.67 16.32 -12.44
CA GLY A 249 13.02 15.96 -12.89
C GLY A 249 13.75 15.08 -11.88
N LEU A 250 13.71 15.45 -10.60
CA LEU A 250 14.35 14.70 -9.52
C LEU A 250 13.71 13.32 -9.34
N ALA A 251 12.38 13.26 -9.22
CA ALA A 251 11.66 12.01 -9.10
C ALA A 251 11.89 11.08 -10.30
N GLY A 252 11.85 11.63 -11.51
CA GLY A 252 12.17 10.89 -12.74
C GLY A 252 13.61 10.34 -12.71
N SER A 253 14.59 11.17 -12.36
CA SER A 253 16.01 10.75 -12.34
C SER A 253 16.25 9.60 -11.38
N ILE A 254 15.74 9.67 -10.14
CA ILE A 254 15.93 8.61 -9.14
C ILE A 254 15.19 7.33 -9.54
N ILE A 255 13.98 7.43 -10.10
CA ILE A 255 13.23 6.25 -10.53
C ILE A 255 13.90 5.53 -11.71
N HIS A 256 14.41 6.28 -12.70
CA HIS A 256 15.16 5.71 -13.81
C HIS A 256 16.50 5.10 -13.36
N LEU A 257 17.14 5.68 -12.33
CA LEU A 257 18.33 5.10 -11.72
C LEU A 257 18.03 3.80 -10.96
N PHE A 258 16.97 3.77 -10.16
CA PHE A 258 16.56 2.55 -9.46
C PHE A 258 16.23 1.42 -10.44
N ASP A 259 15.58 1.73 -11.56
CA ASP A 259 15.36 0.77 -12.64
C ASP A 259 16.64 0.30 -13.33
N ALA A 260 17.62 1.18 -13.52
CA ALA A 260 18.94 0.79 -14.04
C ALA A 260 19.72 -0.11 -13.07
N LEU A 261 19.40 -0.04 -11.77
CA LEU A 261 19.92 -0.90 -10.72
C LEU A 261 19.05 -2.14 -10.46
N GLU A 262 18.03 -2.38 -11.30
CA GLU A 262 17.08 -3.49 -11.17
C GLU A 262 16.28 -3.49 -9.85
N ILE A 263 16.09 -2.31 -9.25
CA ILE A 263 15.37 -2.15 -7.99
C ILE A 263 13.88 -1.92 -8.28
N GLY A 264 13.03 -2.78 -7.75
CA GLY A 264 11.57 -2.66 -7.85
C GLY A 264 11.06 -1.47 -7.04
N VAL A 265 10.47 -0.47 -7.70
CA VAL A 265 9.97 0.75 -7.05
C VAL A 265 8.45 0.76 -6.98
N THR A 266 7.89 0.82 -5.78
CA THR A 266 6.46 1.06 -5.56
C THR A 266 6.21 2.46 -5.00
N ARG A 267 5.38 3.24 -5.70
CA ARG A 267 4.93 4.55 -5.22
C ARG A 267 3.53 4.42 -4.62
N GLU A 268 3.37 4.61 -3.32
CA GLU A 268 2.06 4.67 -2.66
C GLU A 268 1.59 6.13 -2.56
N LEU A 269 0.52 6.47 -3.27
CA LEU A 269 -0.15 7.76 -3.22
C LEU A 269 -1.34 7.67 -2.28
N ARG A 270 -1.23 8.25 -1.09
CA ARG A 270 -2.30 8.29 -0.08
C ARG A 270 -3.21 9.48 -0.34
N VAL A 271 -4.39 9.22 -0.91
CA VAL A 271 -5.38 10.22 -1.30
C VAL A 271 -6.39 10.40 -0.17
N PRO A 272 -6.44 11.57 0.48
CA PRO A 272 -7.40 11.82 1.56
C PRO A 272 -8.84 11.75 1.06
N SER A 273 -9.74 11.29 1.93
CA SER A 273 -11.17 11.25 1.65
C SER A 273 -11.75 12.66 1.45
N GLY A 274 -12.77 12.79 0.61
CA GLY A 274 -13.59 14.01 0.54
C GLY A 274 -13.00 15.13 -0.32
N LEU A 275 -11.95 14.87 -1.12
CA LEU A 275 -11.49 15.80 -2.15
C LEU A 275 -12.61 16.10 -3.15
N ASP A 276 -12.67 17.36 -3.59
CA ASP A 276 -13.65 17.79 -4.59
C ASP A 276 -13.29 17.29 -6.00
N THR A 277 -14.26 17.36 -6.90
CA THR A 277 -14.15 16.86 -8.28
C THR A 277 -13.03 17.51 -9.09
N ASN A 278 -12.70 18.78 -8.83
CA ASN A 278 -11.61 19.49 -9.52
C ASN A 278 -10.27 19.07 -8.93
N SER A 279 -10.13 19.00 -7.61
CA SER A 279 -8.92 18.52 -6.94
C SER A 279 -8.55 17.10 -7.41
N LEU A 280 -9.54 16.20 -7.50
CA LEU A 280 -9.34 14.85 -8.06
C LEU A 280 -8.92 14.89 -9.54
N LYS A 281 -9.44 15.82 -10.34
CA LYS A 281 -9.07 15.96 -11.76
C LYS A 281 -7.63 16.47 -11.91
N GLU A 282 -7.25 17.48 -11.13
CA GLU A 282 -5.89 18.02 -11.11
C GLU A 282 -4.88 16.95 -10.65
N LEU A 283 -5.25 16.17 -9.64
CA LEU A 283 -4.44 15.05 -9.17
C LEU A 283 -4.29 13.98 -10.26
N ALA A 284 -5.38 13.55 -10.92
CA ALA A 284 -5.34 12.58 -12.02
C ALA A 284 -4.41 13.03 -13.17
N THR A 285 -4.50 14.31 -13.59
CA THR A 285 -3.59 14.88 -14.59
C THR A 285 -2.14 14.88 -14.13
N THR A 286 -1.90 15.16 -12.84
CA THR A 286 -0.54 15.17 -12.31
C THR A 286 0.05 13.75 -12.24
N ILE A 287 -0.77 12.76 -11.87
CA ILE A 287 -0.39 11.35 -11.88
C ILE A 287 -0.07 10.91 -13.32
N SER A 288 -0.88 11.27 -14.32
CA SER A 288 -0.60 10.87 -15.70
C SER A 288 0.70 11.46 -16.24
N ILE A 289 0.99 12.74 -15.96
CA ILE A 289 2.28 13.36 -16.31
C ILE A 289 3.44 12.64 -15.60
N ALA A 290 3.33 12.38 -14.30
CA ALA A 290 4.35 11.66 -13.55
C ALA A 290 4.57 10.24 -14.12
N THR A 291 3.49 9.56 -14.50
CA THR A 291 3.51 8.22 -15.13
C THR A 291 4.31 8.28 -16.44
N ALA A 292 4.03 9.24 -17.32
CA ALA A 292 4.76 9.39 -18.59
C ALA A 292 6.26 9.70 -18.38
N ILE A 293 6.60 10.52 -17.38
CA ILE A 293 8.00 10.83 -17.03
C ILE A 293 8.74 9.60 -16.50
N GLN A 294 8.04 8.78 -15.72
CA GLN A 294 8.56 7.60 -15.06
C GLN A 294 8.34 6.31 -15.89
N SER A 295 8.08 6.45 -17.18
CA SER A 295 7.97 5.33 -18.12
C SER A 295 9.15 5.32 -19.08
N LYS A 296 9.42 4.16 -19.68
CA LYS A 296 10.52 3.97 -20.62
C LYS A 296 10.12 3.11 -21.82
N TYR A 297 10.87 3.23 -22.90
CA TYR A 297 10.92 2.27 -24.01
C TYR A 297 12.37 1.83 -24.19
N GLY A 298 12.70 0.58 -23.86
CA GLY A 298 14.10 0.18 -23.67
C GLY A 298 14.78 1.08 -22.63
N ALA A 299 15.88 1.73 -23.00
CA ALA A 299 16.59 2.71 -22.16
C ALA A 299 16.06 4.16 -22.29
N PHE A 300 15.08 4.42 -23.15
CA PHE A 300 14.66 5.79 -23.49
C PHE A 300 13.51 6.26 -22.61
N ALA A 301 13.69 7.39 -21.93
CA ALA A 301 12.63 8.00 -21.12
C ALA A 301 11.45 8.45 -21.99
N CYS A 302 10.26 7.91 -21.71
CA CYS A 302 9.07 8.08 -22.53
C CYS A 302 8.69 9.55 -22.73
N TYR A 303 8.61 10.33 -21.65
CA TYR A 303 8.21 11.74 -21.74
C TYR A 303 9.13 12.57 -22.64
N ARG A 304 10.45 12.30 -22.62
CA ARG A 304 11.41 13.03 -23.46
C ARG A 304 11.15 12.78 -24.94
N GLN A 305 10.80 11.56 -25.30
CA GLN A 305 10.57 11.16 -26.69
C GLN A 305 9.19 11.58 -27.20
N LEU A 306 8.15 11.41 -26.39
CA LEU A 306 6.76 11.54 -26.85
C LEU A 306 6.13 12.90 -26.56
N PHE A 307 6.53 13.60 -25.51
CA PHE A 307 5.77 14.76 -24.98
C PHE A 307 6.62 16.02 -24.74
N GLU A 308 7.94 15.97 -24.94
CA GLU A 308 8.81 17.13 -24.77
C GLU A 308 8.54 18.18 -25.86
N ALA A 309 8.04 19.35 -25.45
CA ALA A 309 7.72 20.45 -26.36
C ALA A 309 8.93 21.31 -26.73
N ARG A 310 10.04 21.23 -25.98
CA ARG A 310 11.25 22.04 -26.23
C ARG A 310 12.14 21.37 -27.28
N GLU A 311 12.17 21.94 -28.48
CA GLU A 311 12.91 21.40 -29.62
C GLU A 311 14.40 21.17 -29.33
N GLU A 312 15.08 22.12 -28.68
CA GLU A 312 16.50 22.00 -28.29
C GLU A 312 16.76 20.73 -27.47
N LYS A 313 15.82 20.41 -26.56
CA LYS A 313 15.90 19.23 -25.69
C LYS A 313 15.59 17.92 -26.40
N ARG A 314 14.89 17.96 -27.54
CA ARG A 314 14.65 16.80 -28.39
C ARG A 314 15.86 16.54 -29.29
N GLN A 315 16.41 17.59 -29.89
CA GLN A 315 17.56 17.49 -30.80
C GLN A 315 18.83 16.98 -30.11
N SER A 316 18.99 17.26 -28.82
CA SER A 316 20.12 16.74 -28.04
C SER A 316 19.89 15.34 -27.46
N ALA A 317 18.67 14.80 -27.53
CA ALA A 317 18.35 13.49 -26.97
C ALA A 317 18.72 12.38 -27.95
N LEU A 318 19.13 11.23 -27.41
CA LEU A 318 19.20 10.01 -28.21
C LEU A 318 17.77 9.57 -28.58
N SER A 319 17.56 9.11 -29.81
CA SER A 319 16.26 8.61 -30.26
C SER A 319 16.25 7.08 -30.35
N PRO A 320 15.15 6.41 -29.95
CA PRO A 320 15.03 4.97 -30.09
C PRO A 320 14.88 4.57 -31.55
N THR A 321 15.43 3.39 -31.89
CA THR A 321 14.92 2.63 -33.03
C THR A 321 13.75 1.79 -32.51
N VAL A 322 12.54 2.08 -32.98
CA VAL A 322 11.35 1.35 -32.53
C VAL A 322 11.32 -0.02 -33.20
N ASP A 323 11.21 -1.05 -32.37
CA ASP A 323 10.90 -2.40 -32.81
C ASP A 323 9.42 -2.48 -33.18
N ALA A 324 9.13 -2.79 -34.45
CA ALA A 324 7.77 -2.92 -34.94
C ALA A 324 7.06 -4.17 -34.41
N ASP A 325 7.80 -5.18 -33.93
CA ASP A 325 7.25 -6.39 -33.31
C ASP A 325 6.88 -6.14 -31.84
N ASP A 326 7.55 -5.19 -31.18
CA ASP A 326 7.27 -4.74 -29.81
C ASP A 326 7.43 -3.21 -29.65
N PRO A 327 6.45 -2.41 -30.12
CA PRO A 327 6.47 -0.95 -30.03
C PRO A 327 5.95 -0.44 -28.67
N LEU A 328 6.04 -1.25 -27.60
CA LEU A 328 5.41 -0.97 -26.32
C LEU A 328 6.45 -0.70 -25.23
N GLY A 329 6.39 0.50 -24.66
CA GLY A 329 7.09 0.85 -23.44
C GLY A 329 6.28 0.48 -22.20
N THR A 330 6.92 0.63 -21.04
CA THR A 330 6.36 0.27 -19.74
C THR A 330 6.54 1.39 -18.72
N LEU A 331 5.63 1.44 -17.75
CA LEU A 331 5.84 2.20 -16.52
C LEU A 331 6.93 1.50 -15.70
N ILE A 332 7.91 2.28 -15.21
CA ILE A 332 8.93 1.77 -14.30
C ILE A 332 8.29 1.50 -12.94
N GLY A 333 8.47 0.30 -12.41
CA GLY A 333 7.89 -0.11 -11.13
C GLY A 333 6.37 -0.07 -11.12
N SER A 334 5.77 0.22 -9.97
CA SER A 334 4.31 0.25 -9.79
C SER A 334 3.84 1.52 -9.07
N MET A 335 2.58 1.91 -9.27
CA MET A 335 1.91 2.92 -8.45
C MET A 335 0.69 2.34 -7.75
N VAL A 336 0.54 2.63 -6.48
CA VAL A 336 -0.61 2.26 -5.65
C VAL A 336 -1.30 3.53 -5.21
N VAL A 337 -2.55 3.74 -5.63
CA VAL A 337 -3.35 4.90 -5.21
C VAL A 337 -4.34 4.43 -4.15
N ARG A 338 -4.11 4.83 -2.90
CA ARG A 338 -4.84 4.33 -1.74
C ARG A 338 -5.66 5.42 -1.06
N GLY A 339 -6.89 5.09 -0.67
CA GLY A 339 -7.77 5.95 0.13
C GLY A 339 -9.20 5.41 0.15
N GLU A 340 -10.06 5.96 1.01
CA GLU A 340 -11.42 5.42 1.21
C GLU A 340 -12.36 5.61 0.01
N ASP A 341 -12.20 6.69 -0.77
CA ASP A 341 -13.06 7.03 -1.89
C ASP A 341 -12.32 7.10 -3.24
N VAL A 342 -11.22 6.36 -3.37
CA VAL A 342 -10.36 6.37 -4.58
C VAL A 342 -11.05 5.86 -5.86
N HIS A 343 -12.14 5.11 -5.77
CA HIS A 343 -12.97 4.78 -6.95
C HIS A 343 -13.43 6.03 -7.71
N ARG A 344 -13.57 7.18 -7.04
CA ARG A 344 -13.94 8.47 -7.67
C ARG A 344 -12.85 9.00 -8.60
N LEU A 345 -11.60 8.57 -8.41
CA LEU A 345 -10.46 8.98 -9.24
C LEU A 345 -10.37 8.20 -10.56
N ARG A 346 -10.90 6.97 -10.58
CA ARG A 346 -10.73 6.01 -11.67
C ARG A 346 -10.96 6.60 -13.06
N LEU A 347 -12.16 7.08 -13.34
CA LEU A 347 -12.53 7.62 -14.66
C LEU A 347 -11.66 8.82 -15.07
N LYS A 348 -11.27 9.65 -14.10
CA LYS A 348 -10.43 10.83 -14.35
C LYS A 348 -9.01 10.39 -14.71
N LEU A 349 -8.51 9.36 -14.03
CA LEU A 349 -7.19 8.82 -14.27
C LEU A 349 -7.13 8.12 -15.64
N GLU A 350 -8.14 7.33 -16.01
CA GLU A 350 -8.26 6.73 -17.35
C GLU A 350 -8.16 7.81 -18.44
N GLN A 351 -8.99 8.86 -18.35
CA GLN A 351 -8.99 9.97 -19.31
C GLN A 351 -7.66 10.74 -19.34
N SER A 352 -7.06 11.00 -18.18
CA SER A 352 -5.80 11.74 -18.09
C SER A 352 -4.59 10.92 -18.57
N LEU A 353 -4.63 9.58 -18.46
CA LEU A 353 -3.57 8.69 -18.91
C LEU A 353 -3.53 8.52 -20.43
N GLU A 354 -4.68 8.55 -21.11
CA GLU A 354 -4.75 8.49 -22.58
C GLU A 354 -4.00 9.66 -23.25
N THR A 355 -4.04 10.85 -22.63
CA THR A 355 -3.36 12.04 -23.15
C THR A 355 -2.71 12.83 -22.00
N PRO A 356 -1.56 12.37 -21.47
CA PRO A 356 -0.88 13.05 -20.37
C PRO A 356 -0.42 14.47 -20.74
N ALA A 357 -0.01 14.64 -21.99
CA ALA A 357 0.40 15.90 -22.60
C ALA A 357 0.21 15.84 -24.12
N ALA A 358 0.39 16.98 -24.79
CA ALA A 358 0.37 17.01 -26.26
C ALA A 358 1.59 16.25 -26.82
N LEU A 359 1.35 15.44 -27.85
CA LEU A 359 2.42 14.72 -28.53
C LEU A 359 3.39 15.69 -29.22
N ALA A 360 4.68 15.35 -29.15
CA ALA A 360 5.73 16.02 -29.87
C ALA A 360 5.58 15.79 -31.39
N GLU A 361 5.88 16.82 -32.18
CA GLU A 361 5.99 16.67 -33.63
C GLU A 361 7.10 15.69 -33.97
N GLY A 362 6.79 14.70 -34.81
CA GLY A 362 7.75 13.65 -35.18
C GLY A 362 8.06 12.65 -34.05
N ALA A 363 7.20 12.56 -33.03
CA ALA A 363 7.36 11.57 -31.97
C ALA A 363 7.56 10.15 -32.55
N PRO A 364 8.51 9.36 -32.02
CA PRO A 364 8.72 7.99 -32.46
C PRO A 364 7.48 7.14 -32.20
N GLU A 365 7.30 6.11 -33.03
CA GLU A 365 6.07 5.33 -33.10
C GLU A 365 6.00 4.20 -32.07
N PHE A 366 6.26 4.51 -30.80
CA PHE A 366 6.02 3.61 -29.68
C PHE A 366 5.00 4.21 -28.71
N ALA A 367 4.31 3.37 -27.96
CA ALA A 367 3.35 3.78 -26.95
C ALA A 367 3.66 3.11 -25.62
N VAL A 368 3.18 3.64 -24.50
CA VAL A 368 3.31 2.99 -23.19
C VAL A 368 1.94 2.45 -22.79
N ARG A 369 1.91 1.17 -22.41
CA ARG A 369 0.72 0.54 -21.82
C ARG A 369 0.81 0.60 -20.31
N VAL A 370 -0.27 1.00 -19.68
CA VAL A 370 -0.44 1.03 -18.22
C VAL A 370 -1.76 0.39 -17.90
N SER A 371 -1.75 -0.66 -17.08
CA SER A 371 -2.99 -1.26 -16.62
C SER A 371 -3.49 -0.50 -15.39
N LEU A 372 -4.76 -0.13 -15.41
CA LEU A 372 -5.46 0.43 -14.27
C LEU A 372 -6.37 -0.64 -13.68
N SER A 373 -5.99 -1.12 -12.48
CA SER A 373 -6.63 -2.24 -11.79
C SER A 373 -7.12 -1.85 -10.40
N THR A 374 -7.90 -2.75 -9.81
CA THR A 374 -8.24 -2.75 -8.38
C THR A 374 -7.63 -3.97 -7.73
N VAL A 375 -7.54 -3.96 -6.40
CA VAL A 375 -7.04 -5.10 -5.62
C VAL A 375 -7.80 -6.38 -5.95
N ASP A 376 -7.04 -7.46 -6.11
CA ASP A 376 -7.57 -8.80 -6.29
C ASP A 376 -7.00 -9.78 -5.24
N ARG A 377 -7.35 -11.06 -5.38
CA ARG A 377 -6.86 -12.12 -4.50
C ARG A 377 -5.33 -12.29 -4.54
N ALA A 378 -4.69 -12.03 -5.68
CA ALA A 378 -3.23 -12.15 -5.82
C ALA A 378 -2.51 -11.08 -4.99
N ALA A 379 -3.05 -9.87 -4.92
CA ALA A 379 -2.50 -8.81 -4.09
C ALA A 379 -2.47 -9.18 -2.59
N TYR A 380 -3.52 -9.83 -2.07
CA TYR A 380 -3.52 -10.39 -0.72
C TYR A 380 -2.40 -11.40 -0.54
N ALA A 381 -2.32 -12.41 -1.41
CA ALA A 381 -1.28 -13.44 -1.34
C ALA A 381 0.14 -12.85 -1.39
N SER A 382 0.35 -11.87 -2.27
CA SER A 382 1.62 -11.16 -2.45
C SER A 382 2.03 -10.40 -1.19
N ALA A 383 1.11 -9.62 -0.60
CA ALA A 383 1.36 -8.86 0.63
C ALA A 383 1.67 -9.79 1.81
N VAL A 384 0.80 -10.78 2.06
CA VAL A 384 0.93 -11.63 3.25
C VAL A 384 2.10 -12.62 3.16
N THR A 385 2.50 -13.01 1.95
CA THR A 385 3.71 -13.83 1.74
C THR A 385 4.97 -13.09 2.24
N ARG A 386 5.08 -11.77 2.01
CA ARG A 386 6.24 -10.97 2.49
C ARG A 386 6.33 -10.93 4.02
N ILE A 387 5.19 -10.91 4.70
CA ILE A 387 5.13 -10.96 6.17
C ILE A 387 5.51 -12.35 6.69
N LEU A 388 4.86 -13.39 6.15
CA LEU A 388 5.01 -14.75 6.67
C LEU A 388 6.35 -15.40 6.34
N GLN A 389 7.00 -15.02 5.23
CA GLN A 389 8.30 -15.59 4.85
C GLN A 389 9.38 -15.34 5.91
N SER A 390 9.45 -14.15 6.52
CA SER A 390 10.42 -13.94 7.61
C SER A 390 10.04 -14.66 8.90
N LYS A 391 8.81 -15.15 9.00
CA LYS A 391 8.29 -15.86 10.17
C LYS A 391 8.37 -17.38 9.97
N ASN A 392 8.98 -17.84 8.86
CA ASN A 392 9.01 -19.25 8.46
C ASN A 392 7.61 -19.88 8.32
N LEU A 393 6.61 -19.06 7.97
CA LEU A 393 5.25 -19.52 7.73
C LEU A 393 4.92 -19.50 6.23
N ARG A 394 4.08 -20.44 5.80
CA ARG A 394 3.57 -20.56 4.42
C ARG A 394 2.05 -20.42 4.40
N LEU A 395 1.55 -19.78 3.35
CA LEU A 395 0.11 -19.66 3.09
C LEU A 395 -0.43 -20.90 2.39
N THR A 396 -1.70 -21.20 2.66
CA THR A 396 -2.50 -22.12 1.84
C THR A 396 -3.50 -21.32 0.98
N ARG A 397 -4.14 -22.00 0.02
CA ARG A 397 -5.13 -21.37 -0.87
C ARG A 397 -6.35 -20.87 -0.08
N GLU A 398 -6.80 -21.66 0.87
CA GLU A 398 -7.96 -21.43 1.73
C GLU A 398 -7.74 -20.19 2.59
N ILE A 399 -6.54 -20.07 3.18
CA ILE A 399 -6.15 -18.92 4.00
C ILE A 399 -6.14 -17.62 3.19
N VAL A 400 -5.63 -17.64 1.95
CA VAL A 400 -5.67 -16.45 1.08
C VAL A 400 -7.11 -16.05 0.78
N SER A 401 -8.00 -17.00 0.52
CA SER A 401 -9.42 -16.71 0.29
C SER A 401 -10.09 -16.14 1.56
N LEU A 402 -9.78 -16.67 2.75
CA LEU A 402 -10.26 -16.11 4.01
C LEU A 402 -9.75 -14.69 4.27
N LEU A 403 -8.47 -14.41 3.99
CA LEU A 403 -7.91 -13.07 4.14
C LEU A 403 -8.60 -12.08 3.18
N HIS A 404 -8.75 -12.47 1.92
CA HIS A 404 -9.44 -11.67 0.90
C HIS A 404 -10.92 -11.43 1.26
N ALA A 405 -11.59 -12.44 1.82
CA ALA A 405 -12.98 -12.35 2.22
C ALA A 405 -13.19 -11.51 3.48
N LEU A 406 -12.37 -11.71 4.51
CA LEU A 406 -12.61 -11.17 5.85
C LEU A 406 -11.98 -9.79 6.08
N THR A 407 -10.87 -9.47 5.42
CA THR A 407 -10.15 -8.21 5.67
C THR A 407 -10.38 -7.21 4.53
N GLY A 408 -10.59 -5.95 4.90
CA GLY A 408 -10.93 -4.91 3.93
C GLY A 408 -9.81 -4.53 2.95
N SER A 409 -8.56 -4.94 3.20
CA SER A 409 -7.45 -4.70 2.27
C SER A 409 -6.22 -5.57 2.54
N PRO A 410 -5.28 -5.70 1.57
CA PRO A 410 -4.00 -6.37 1.79
C PRO A 410 -3.16 -5.74 2.91
N TYR A 411 -3.33 -4.44 3.18
CA TYR A 411 -2.68 -3.75 4.30
C TYR A 411 -3.22 -4.23 5.65
N ALA A 412 -4.53 -4.40 5.79
CA ALA A 412 -5.14 -4.96 6.99
C ALA A 412 -4.71 -6.43 7.20
N ALA A 413 -4.69 -7.22 6.13
CA ALA A 413 -4.20 -8.60 6.15
C ALA A 413 -2.73 -8.68 6.60
N ALA A 414 -1.86 -7.84 6.04
CA ALA A 414 -0.44 -7.77 6.43
C ALA A 414 -0.27 -7.35 7.90
N ARG A 415 -1.04 -6.36 8.36
CA ARG A 415 -1.01 -5.89 9.76
C ARG A 415 -1.44 -6.96 10.76
N ALA A 416 -2.50 -7.71 10.45
CA ALA A 416 -2.95 -8.83 11.27
C ALA A 416 -1.85 -9.89 11.42
N LEU A 417 -1.31 -10.37 10.30
CA LEU A 417 -0.31 -11.45 10.31
C LEU A 417 1.05 -11.02 10.86
N GLN A 418 1.36 -9.71 10.86
CA GLN A 418 2.57 -9.19 11.50
C GLN A 418 2.62 -9.50 13.00
N GLN A 419 1.47 -9.66 13.66
CA GLN A 419 1.38 -9.96 15.10
C GLN A 419 1.79 -11.40 15.44
N LEU A 420 1.87 -12.30 14.47
CA LEU A 420 2.28 -13.68 14.71
C LEU A 420 3.76 -13.77 15.09
N ALA A 421 4.11 -14.74 15.93
CA ALA A 421 5.52 -15.07 16.17
C ALA A 421 6.16 -15.72 14.93
N GLY A 422 7.50 -15.68 14.88
CA GLY A 422 8.26 -16.48 13.93
C GLY A 422 8.43 -17.91 14.43
N GLU A 423 8.69 -18.84 13.50
CA GLU A 423 8.96 -20.25 13.77
C GLU A 423 10.41 -20.60 13.44
N ASP A 424 10.98 -21.57 14.14
CA ASP A 424 12.32 -22.08 13.84
C ASP A 424 12.35 -22.89 12.54
N GLU A 425 11.28 -23.64 12.27
CA GLU A 425 11.13 -24.50 11.10
C GLU A 425 10.00 -24.02 10.19
N ARG A 426 10.23 -24.17 8.87
CA ARG A 426 9.26 -23.72 7.88
C ARG A 426 8.03 -24.61 7.82
N ARG A 427 6.86 -24.06 8.14
CA ARG A 427 5.57 -24.77 8.14
C ARG A 427 4.42 -23.94 7.58
N GLU A 428 3.25 -24.55 7.42
CA GLU A 428 2.02 -23.85 7.04
C GLU A 428 1.43 -23.08 8.22
N LEU A 429 0.84 -21.91 7.91
CA LEU A 429 0.02 -21.15 8.84
C LEU A 429 -1.25 -21.94 9.17
N ARG A 430 -1.60 -22.04 10.45
CA ARG A 430 -2.79 -22.79 10.87
C ARG A 430 -4.03 -21.90 10.98
N PRO A 431 -5.24 -22.45 10.83
CA PRO A 431 -6.48 -21.67 10.94
C PRO A 431 -6.70 -21.01 12.32
N ASP A 432 -6.24 -21.63 13.41
CA ASP A 432 -6.35 -21.05 14.77
C ASP A 432 -5.38 -19.87 14.99
N GLU A 433 -4.22 -19.90 14.33
CA GLU A 433 -3.27 -18.78 14.29
C GLU A 433 -3.81 -17.63 13.46
N LEU A 434 -4.40 -17.93 12.29
CA LEU A 434 -5.10 -16.94 11.47
C LEU A 434 -6.23 -16.28 12.26
N ARG A 435 -7.03 -17.06 13.00
CA ARG A 435 -8.09 -16.54 13.87
C ARG A 435 -7.52 -15.53 14.88
N CYS A 436 -6.42 -15.89 15.54
CA CYS A 436 -5.76 -15.02 16.51
C CYS A 436 -5.32 -13.70 15.87
N ALA A 437 -4.64 -13.79 14.72
CA ALA A 437 -4.14 -12.63 14.00
C ALA A 437 -5.27 -11.70 13.53
N LEU A 438 -6.35 -12.24 12.98
CA LEU A 438 -7.52 -11.45 12.57
C LEU A 438 -8.24 -10.80 13.75
N GLY A 439 -8.20 -11.43 14.93
CA GLY A 439 -8.75 -10.87 16.16
C GLY A 439 -7.99 -9.66 16.72
N THR A 440 -6.85 -9.28 16.13
CA THR A 440 -6.12 -8.04 16.50
C THR A 440 -6.51 -6.83 15.65
N LEU A 441 -7.41 -7.00 14.67
CA LEU A 441 -7.88 -5.92 13.82
C LEU A 441 -9.07 -5.21 14.46
N GLU A 442 -9.23 -3.92 14.14
CA GLU A 442 -10.44 -3.21 14.52
C GLU A 442 -11.66 -3.72 13.72
N PRO A 443 -12.88 -3.73 14.30
CA PRO A 443 -14.07 -4.23 13.62
C PRO A 443 -14.35 -3.61 12.25
N GLU A 444 -13.98 -2.34 12.05
CA GLU A 444 -14.16 -1.59 10.81
C GLU A 444 -13.23 -2.07 9.69
N GLN A 445 -12.14 -2.75 10.04
CA GLN A 445 -11.19 -3.34 9.08
C GLN A 445 -11.64 -4.73 8.61
N LEU A 446 -12.68 -5.30 9.22
CA LEU A 446 -13.25 -6.60 8.89
C LEU A 446 -14.55 -6.43 8.12
N LEU A 447 -14.66 -7.12 6.98
CA LEU A 447 -15.86 -7.11 6.13
C LEU A 447 -16.34 -5.68 5.81
N SER A 448 -15.40 -4.79 5.43
CA SER A 448 -15.64 -3.34 5.23
C SER A 448 -16.72 -3.02 4.19
N ASP A 449 -16.97 -3.93 3.24
CA ASP A 449 -18.05 -3.85 2.24
C ASP A 449 -19.46 -4.11 2.81
N LEU A 450 -19.56 -4.65 4.02
CA LEU A 450 -20.80 -4.97 4.71
C LEU A 450 -21.15 -3.93 5.77
N PRO A 451 -22.42 -3.87 6.24
CA PRO A 451 -22.80 -2.98 7.32
C PRO A 451 -21.88 -3.15 8.56
N PRO A 452 -21.44 -2.07 9.23
CA PRO A 452 -20.47 -2.14 10.34
C PRO A 452 -20.83 -3.10 11.48
N ALA A 453 -22.14 -3.34 11.69
CA ALA A 453 -22.61 -4.32 12.67
C ALA A 453 -22.14 -5.75 12.35
N VAL A 454 -21.95 -6.12 11.08
CA VAL A 454 -21.45 -7.43 10.67
C VAL A 454 -19.97 -7.58 11.06
N GLY A 455 -19.15 -6.55 10.81
CA GLY A 455 -17.75 -6.50 11.25
C GLY A 455 -17.61 -6.68 12.77
N ARG A 456 -18.43 -5.99 13.57
CA ARG A 456 -18.45 -6.16 15.04
C ARG A 456 -18.86 -7.55 15.50
N ILE A 457 -19.86 -8.16 14.85
CA ILE A 457 -20.28 -9.54 15.14
C ILE A 457 -19.14 -10.51 14.84
N VAL A 458 -18.51 -10.41 13.67
CA VAL A 458 -17.42 -11.30 13.26
C VAL A 458 -16.17 -11.10 14.12
N HIS A 459 -15.80 -9.86 14.44
CA HIS A 459 -14.72 -9.54 15.37
C HIS A 459 -14.94 -10.18 16.75
N THR A 460 -16.16 -10.06 17.29
CA THR A 460 -16.52 -10.69 18.57
C THR A 460 -16.43 -12.21 18.49
N LEU A 461 -16.81 -12.79 17.35
CA LEU A 461 -16.69 -14.21 17.10
C LEU A 461 -15.26 -14.67 16.79
N LEU A 462 -14.33 -13.80 16.40
CA LEU A 462 -12.89 -14.12 16.24
C LEU A 462 -12.18 -14.17 17.59
N THR A 463 -12.51 -13.22 18.47
CA THR A 463 -11.91 -13.05 19.81
C THR A 463 -12.51 -13.96 20.88
N ALA A 464 -13.63 -14.63 20.58
CA ALA A 464 -14.22 -15.61 21.49
C ALA A 464 -13.35 -16.87 21.62
N GLU A 465 -13.25 -17.44 22.83
CA GLU A 465 -12.55 -18.71 23.07
C GLU A 465 -13.47 -19.93 22.98
N SER A 466 -14.78 -19.70 22.95
CA SER A 466 -15.81 -20.72 22.85
C SER A 466 -17.03 -20.19 22.08
N ARG A 467 -18.01 -21.06 21.84
CA ARG A 467 -19.32 -20.64 21.35
C ARG A 467 -19.96 -19.62 22.28
N LEU A 468 -20.72 -18.69 21.72
CA LEU A 468 -21.45 -17.65 22.44
C LEU A 468 -22.95 -17.82 22.24
N SER A 469 -23.75 -17.62 23.29
CA SER A 469 -25.19 -17.49 23.12
C SER A 469 -25.54 -16.23 22.31
N GLN A 470 -26.75 -16.17 21.72
CA GLN A 470 -27.21 -14.98 20.99
C GLN A 470 -27.09 -13.70 21.83
N ARG A 471 -27.41 -13.81 23.12
CA ARG A 471 -27.38 -12.69 24.05
C ARG A 471 -25.94 -12.23 24.31
N GLU A 472 -25.03 -13.15 24.64
CA GLU A 472 -23.63 -12.81 24.89
C GLU A 472 -22.95 -12.21 23.66
N LEU A 473 -23.24 -12.74 22.46
CA LEU A 473 -22.74 -12.19 21.21
C LEU A 473 -23.24 -10.76 20.99
N ALA A 474 -24.55 -10.52 21.19
CA ALA A 474 -25.13 -9.20 21.05
C ALA A 474 -24.53 -8.18 22.05
N ASP A 475 -24.42 -8.59 23.31
CA ASP A 475 -23.88 -7.76 24.39
C ASP A 475 -22.39 -7.42 24.15
N ARG A 476 -21.57 -8.39 23.72
CA ARG A 476 -20.12 -8.16 23.45
C ARG A 476 -19.85 -7.39 22.17
N ALA A 477 -20.67 -7.58 21.12
CA ALA A 477 -20.51 -6.88 19.85
C ALA A 477 -21.13 -5.47 19.84
N ASP A 478 -21.73 -5.05 20.97
CA ASP A 478 -22.49 -3.81 21.09
C ASP A 478 -23.53 -3.63 19.97
N VAL A 479 -24.38 -4.66 19.81
CA VAL A 479 -25.50 -4.67 18.85
C VAL A 479 -26.73 -5.28 19.49
N SER A 480 -27.90 -5.04 18.90
CA SER A 480 -29.12 -5.70 19.38
C SER A 480 -29.13 -7.19 19.04
N ALA A 481 -29.75 -8.02 19.89
CA ALA A 481 -30.00 -9.44 19.56
C ALA A 481 -30.78 -9.60 18.26
N ARG A 482 -31.68 -8.65 17.94
CA ARG A 482 -32.37 -8.59 16.64
C ARG A 482 -31.38 -8.44 15.49
N THR A 483 -30.38 -7.58 15.62
CA THR A 483 -29.31 -7.39 14.62
C THR A 483 -28.54 -8.68 14.36
N VAL A 484 -28.13 -9.40 15.43
CA VAL A 484 -27.48 -10.71 15.31
C VAL A 484 -28.36 -11.68 14.52
N ARG A 485 -29.67 -11.71 14.82
CA ARG A 485 -30.63 -12.58 14.10
C ARG A 485 -30.79 -12.18 12.65
N SER A 486 -30.85 -10.88 12.34
CA SER A 486 -31.02 -10.37 10.98
C SER A 486 -29.90 -10.77 10.03
N TYR A 487 -28.68 -10.93 10.54
CA TYR A 487 -27.51 -11.31 9.72
C TYR A 487 -27.15 -12.80 9.83
N ARG A 488 -27.75 -13.54 10.78
CA ARG A 488 -27.48 -14.96 10.99
C ARG A 488 -27.57 -15.74 9.69
N ASP A 489 -28.74 -15.70 9.05
CA ASP A 489 -29.03 -16.60 7.93
C ASP A 489 -28.07 -16.37 6.76
N ARG A 490 -27.66 -15.11 6.52
CA ARG A 490 -26.69 -14.77 5.47
C ARG A 490 -25.26 -15.20 5.80
N LEU A 491 -24.84 -15.04 7.05
CA LEU A 491 -23.51 -15.49 7.50
C LEU A 491 -23.42 -17.02 7.53
N GLU A 492 -24.50 -17.70 7.89
CA GLU A 492 -24.62 -19.16 7.90
C GLU A 492 -24.69 -19.71 6.46
N ALA A 493 -25.41 -19.04 5.55
CA ALA A 493 -25.44 -19.41 4.13
C ALA A 493 -24.09 -19.29 3.41
N LEU A 494 -23.22 -18.37 3.86
CA LEU A 494 -21.84 -18.26 3.38
C LEU A 494 -20.84 -19.06 4.22
N ASP A 495 -21.34 -19.92 5.10
CA ASP A 495 -20.59 -20.78 6.00
C ASP A 495 -19.50 -20.05 6.82
N LEU A 496 -19.73 -18.77 7.13
CA LEU A 496 -18.82 -18.01 7.98
C LEU A 496 -19.09 -18.27 9.46
N ILE A 497 -20.32 -18.64 9.81
CA ILE A 497 -20.71 -18.98 11.17
C ILE A 497 -21.43 -20.32 11.21
N CYS A 498 -21.29 -21.03 12.33
CA CYS A 498 -22.10 -22.19 12.64
C CYS A 498 -22.98 -21.88 13.85
N VAL A 499 -24.26 -22.22 13.77
CA VAL A 499 -25.22 -22.00 14.86
C VAL A 499 -25.95 -23.28 15.21
N ASP A 500 -25.75 -23.76 16.43
CA ASP A 500 -26.48 -24.91 16.97
C ASP A 500 -27.03 -24.61 18.38
N GLU A 501 -27.50 -25.64 19.08
CA GLU A 501 -28.02 -25.52 20.44
C GLU A 501 -27.01 -24.94 21.45
N ASN A 502 -25.71 -25.06 21.18
CA ASN A 502 -24.63 -24.54 22.01
C ASN A 502 -24.25 -23.09 21.66
N GLY A 503 -24.92 -22.49 20.67
CA GLY A 503 -24.75 -21.09 20.28
C GLY A 503 -23.93 -20.88 19.01
N TYR A 504 -23.45 -19.65 18.86
CA TYR A 504 -22.78 -19.12 17.69
C TYR A 504 -21.26 -19.33 17.79
N ARG A 505 -20.64 -19.80 16.70
CA ARG A 505 -19.18 -19.71 16.49
C ARG A 505 -18.89 -19.20 15.08
N LEU A 506 -17.70 -18.67 14.88
CA LEU A 506 -17.10 -18.56 13.56
C LEU A 506 -16.73 -19.96 13.05
N ALA A 507 -16.88 -20.21 11.76
CA ALA A 507 -16.39 -21.41 11.07
C ALA A 507 -14.86 -21.35 10.87
N LEU A 508 -14.14 -21.06 11.94
CA LEU A 508 -12.68 -21.01 11.98
C LEU A 508 -12.20 -21.61 13.31
N SER A 509 -11.09 -22.33 13.27
CA SER A 509 -10.60 -23.13 14.40
C SER A 509 -10.33 -22.29 15.64
N PHE A 510 -10.83 -22.73 16.80
CA PHE A 510 -10.38 -22.23 18.11
C PHE A 510 -8.96 -22.70 18.40
N GLN A 511 -8.25 -21.99 19.28
CA GLN A 511 -6.90 -22.36 19.73
C GLN A 511 -6.93 -23.53 20.74
N THR A 512 -7.44 -24.68 20.32
CA THR A 512 -7.52 -25.90 21.13
C THR A 512 -6.66 -26.99 20.54
N ALA A 513 -6.17 -27.91 21.38
CA ALA A 513 -5.38 -29.05 20.91
C ALA A 513 -6.16 -29.92 19.90
N THR A 514 -7.48 -30.05 20.09
CA THR A 514 -8.36 -30.83 19.21
C THR A 514 -8.46 -30.18 17.83
N GLU A 515 -8.85 -28.90 17.76
CA GLU A 515 -9.03 -28.21 16.47
C GLU A 515 -7.70 -27.89 15.76
N ARG A 516 -6.56 -27.97 16.46
CA ARG A 516 -5.24 -27.98 15.80
C ARG A 516 -4.95 -29.27 15.05
N HIS A 517 -5.53 -30.39 15.47
CA HIS A 517 -5.36 -31.69 14.82
C HIS A 517 -6.42 -31.93 13.75
N ASP A 518 -7.64 -31.43 13.99
CA ASP A 518 -8.78 -31.50 13.08
C ASP A 518 -9.32 -30.09 12.80
N PRO A 519 -8.74 -29.36 11.83
CA PRO A 519 -9.04 -27.96 11.61
C PRO A 519 -10.47 -27.71 11.14
N VAL A 520 -11.12 -26.74 11.75
CA VAL A 520 -12.39 -26.16 11.31
C VAL A 520 -12.10 -24.97 10.40
N VAL A 521 -12.61 -25.03 9.17
CA VAL A 521 -12.64 -23.96 8.16
C VAL A 521 -13.98 -24.02 7.40
N PRO A 522 -14.41 -22.94 6.72
CA PRO A 522 -15.63 -22.98 5.93
C PRO A 522 -15.56 -24.00 4.79
N THR A 523 -16.60 -24.81 4.61
CA THR A 523 -16.77 -25.76 3.50
C THR A 523 -16.82 -25.06 2.15
N LEU A 524 -17.24 -23.79 2.10
CA LEU A 524 -17.18 -22.97 0.88
C LEU A 524 -15.76 -22.80 0.30
N LEU A 525 -14.71 -23.12 1.08
CA LEU A 525 -13.33 -23.10 0.61
C LEU A 525 -12.91 -24.39 -0.11
N GLU A 526 -13.72 -25.45 -0.03
CA GLU A 526 -13.44 -26.72 -0.73
C GLU A 526 -13.45 -26.52 -2.25
N GLU A 527 -12.57 -27.22 -2.97
CA GLU A 527 -12.36 -27.00 -4.41
C GLU A 527 -13.57 -27.33 -5.30
N ASN A 528 -14.51 -28.13 -4.78
CA ASN A 528 -15.74 -28.50 -5.46
C ASN A 528 -16.84 -27.42 -5.33
N GLN A 529 -16.72 -26.49 -4.39
CA GLN A 529 -17.70 -25.42 -4.20
C GLN A 529 -17.49 -24.32 -5.24
N THR A 530 -18.60 -23.81 -5.75
CA THR A 530 -18.62 -22.77 -6.77
C THR A 530 -19.30 -21.50 -6.26
N LEU A 531 -19.06 -20.39 -6.94
CA LEU A 531 -19.79 -19.16 -6.70
C LEU A 531 -21.30 -19.34 -6.90
N LEU A 532 -21.71 -20.29 -7.75
CA LEU A 532 -23.13 -20.59 -7.95
C LEU A 532 -23.71 -21.25 -6.70
N ASP A 533 -23.02 -22.19 -6.06
CA ASP A 533 -23.47 -22.83 -4.81
C ASP A 533 -23.61 -21.80 -3.69
N ALA A 534 -22.66 -20.87 -3.60
CA ALA A 534 -22.72 -19.76 -2.64
C ALA A 534 -23.87 -18.77 -2.94
N ALA A 535 -24.12 -18.50 -4.23
CA ALA A 535 -25.23 -17.63 -4.66
C ALA A 535 -26.59 -18.28 -4.37
N ASP A 536 -26.72 -19.58 -4.65
CA ASP A 536 -27.90 -20.40 -4.39
C ASP A 536 -28.26 -20.34 -2.89
N ALA A 537 -27.31 -20.71 -2.03
CA ALA A 537 -27.48 -20.65 -0.57
C ALA A 537 -27.84 -19.25 -0.06
N LEU A 538 -27.17 -18.20 -0.56
CA LEU A 538 -27.47 -16.82 -0.14
C LEU A 538 -28.86 -16.37 -0.59
N LEU A 539 -29.23 -16.63 -1.85
CA LEU A 539 -30.51 -16.18 -2.41
C LEU A 539 -31.69 -16.93 -1.80
N GLU A 540 -31.52 -18.19 -1.39
CA GLU A 540 -32.53 -18.94 -0.63
C GLU A 540 -32.95 -18.21 0.66
N THR A 541 -32.01 -17.51 1.31
CA THR A 541 -32.32 -16.72 2.54
C THR A 541 -33.07 -15.42 2.28
N ILE A 542 -33.16 -14.99 1.01
CA ILE A 542 -33.64 -13.65 0.63
C ILE A 542 -34.92 -13.73 -0.20
N LEU A 543 -34.98 -14.66 -1.15
CA LEU A 543 -36.06 -14.76 -2.12
C LEU A 543 -37.14 -15.73 -1.64
N PRO A 544 -38.43 -15.37 -1.82
CA PRO A 544 -39.50 -16.34 -1.67
C PRO A 544 -39.44 -17.38 -2.81
N PRO A 545 -40.02 -18.59 -2.60
CA PRO A 545 -39.89 -19.70 -3.55
C PRO A 545 -40.38 -19.41 -4.98
N ASP A 546 -41.37 -18.51 -5.14
CA ASP A 546 -41.94 -18.13 -6.43
C ASP A 546 -41.04 -17.23 -7.27
N ARG A 547 -40.07 -16.55 -6.65
CA ARG A 547 -39.07 -15.71 -7.33
C ARG A 547 -37.74 -16.45 -7.56
N TYR A 548 -37.60 -17.65 -7.01
CA TYR A 548 -36.38 -18.44 -7.07
C TYR A 548 -36.17 -19.04 -8.46
N GLY A 549 -35.07 -18.68 -9.14
CA GLY A 549 -34.83 -19.12 -10.52
C GLY A 549 -35.79 -18.51 -11.56
N ASP A 550 -36.54 -17.46 -11.21
CA ASP A 550 -37.43 -16.75 -12.13
C ASP A 550 -36.61 -15.92 -13.14
N PRO A 551 -36.71 -16.17 -14.46
CA PRO A 551 -35.97 -15.41 -15.47
C PRO A 551 -36.37 -13.93 -15.53
N ASP A 552 -37.54 -13.54 -15.03
CA ASP A 552 -37.95 -12.13 -15.01
C ASP A 552 -37.57 -11.42 -13.70
N ASP A 553 -37.09 -12.16 -12.69
CA ASP A 553 -36.68 -11.58 -11.41
C ASP A 553 -35.23 -11.05 -11.46
N PRO A 554 -34.96 -9.81 -11.00
CA PRO A 554 -33.60 -9.23 -11.01
C PRO A 554 -32.55 -10.01 -10.21
N LEU A 555 -32.97 -10.81 -9.23
CA LEU A 555 -32.09 -11.66 -8.43
C LEU A 555 -32.25 -13.13 -8.81
N GLY A 556 -33.47 -13.62 -8.95
CA GLY A 556 -33.76 -15.02 -9.31
C GLY A 556 -33.18 -15.44 -10.66
N ASN A 557 -33.11 -14.51 -11.64
CA ASN A 557 -32.59 -14.78 -12.98
C ASN A 557 -31.14 -15.29 -12.96
N VAL A 558 -30.32 -14.95 -11.97
CA VAL A 558 -28.90 -15.40 -11.96
C VAL A 558 -28.75 -16.90 -11.75
N LEU A 559 -29.79 -17.56 -11.23
CA LEU A 559 -29.86 -19.02 -11.09
C LEU A 559 -30.54 -19.67 -12.32
N PHE A 560 -31.18 -18.87 -13.18
CA PHE A 560 -31.82 -19.36 -14.40
C PHE A 560 -30.78 -19.67 -15.48
N TRP A 561 -31.03 -20.70 -16.29
CA TRP A 561 -30.04 -21.18 -17.27
C TRP A 561 -29.82 -20.21 -18.45
N PRO A 562 -28.56 -19.87 -18.82
CA PRO A 562 -27.32 -20.24 -18.13
C PRO A 562 -27.06 -19.36 -16.89
N PRO A 563 -26.72 -19.97 -15.74
CA PRO A 563 -26.58 -19.23 -14.49
C PRO A 563 -25.35 -18.31 -14.54
N ASP A 564 -25.51 -17.09 -14.02
CA ASP A 564 -24.47 -16.07 -13.98
C ASP A 564 -24.56 -15.21 -12.71
N PRO A 565 -24.03 -15.72 -11.58
CA PRO A 565 -24.06 -15.01 -10.29
C PRO A 565 -23.23 -13.71 -10.28
N LEU A 566 -22.36 -13.48 -11.27
CA LEU A 566 -21.57 -12.25 -11.34
C LEU A 566 -22.44 -11.02 -11.64
N ARG A 567 -23.62 -11.21 -12.25
CA ARG A 567 -24.54 -10.12 -12.63
C ARG A 567 -25.08 -9.33 -11.44
N VAL A 568 -25.10 -9.92 -10.25
CA VAL A 568 -25.63 -9.30 -9.03
C VAL A 568 -24.56 -8.67 -8.13
N LEU A 569 -23.28 -8.69 -8.51
CA LEU A 569 -22.19 -8.07 -7.73
C LEU A 569 -22.41 -6.56 -7.51
N LYS A 570 -23.08 -5.89 -8.45
CA LYS A 570 -23.43 -4.46 -8.36
C LYS A 570 -24.84 -4.22 -7.80
N HIS A 571 -25.57 -5.27 -7.41
CA HIS A 571 -26.92 -5.13 -6.89
C HIS A 571 -26.89 -4.48 -5.49
N PRO A 572 -27.70 -3.45 -5.22
CA PRO A 572 -27.60 -2.67 -3.98
C PRO A 572 -27.88 -3.47 -2.69
N MET A 573 -28.67 -4.54 -2.79
CA MET A 573 -29.07 -5.32 -1.60
C MET A 573 -28.17 -6.54 -1.32
N VAL A 574 -27.60 -7.15 -2.36
CA VAL A 574 -26.86 -8.43 -2.25
C VAL A 574 -25.44 -8.35 -2.78
N GLY A 575 -25.07 -7.28 -3.47
CA GLY A 575 -23.79 -7.17 -4.16
C GLY A 575 -22.58 -7.32 -3.25
N SER A 576 -22.61 -6.69 -2.07
CA SER A 576 -21.53 -6.84 -1.09
C SER A 576 -21.45 -8.24 -0.49
N TRP A 577 -22.58 -8.91 -0.26
CA TRP A 577 -22.61 -10.32 0.14
C TRP A 577 -22.12 -11.26 -0.97
N MET A 578 -22.41 -10.94 -2.23
CA MET A 578 -21.94 -11.70 -3.38
C MET A 578 -20.45 -11.50 -3.66
N ARG A 579 -19.90 -10.30 -3.43
CA ARG A 579 -18.44 -10.07 -3.47
C ARG A 579 -17.73 -10.89 -2.39
N LEU A 580 -18.29 -10.95 -1.18
CA LEU A 580 -17.80 -11.83 -0.13
C LEU A 580 -17.82 -13.31 -0.54
N ALA A 581 -18.92 -13.78 -1.14
CA ALA A 581 -19.01 -15.14 -1.68
C ALA A 581 -17.96 -15.42 -2.79
N ALA A 582 -17.72 -14.46 -3.68
CA ALA A 582 -16.71 -14.55 -4.72
C ALA A 582 -15.29 -14.65 -4.13
N ALA A 583 -14.99 -13.85 -3.10
CA ALA A 583 -13.72 -13.89 -2.39
C ALA A 583 -13.47 -15.26 -1.72
N LEU A 584 -14.48 -15.82 -1.04
CA LEU A 584 -14.40 -17.14 -0.40
C LEU A 584 -14.15 -18.27 -1.41
N THR A 585 -14.90 -18.29 -2.52
CA THR A 585 -14.81 -19.33 -3.56
C THR A 585 -13.60 -19.16 -4.49
N ALA A 586 -12.67 -18.25 -4.16
CA ALA A 586 -11.49 -17.92 -4.96
C ALA A 586 -11.82 -17.53 -6.42
N ARG A 587 -13.04 -17.07 -6.68
CA ARG A 587 -13.43 -16.52 -7.97
C ARG A 587 -13.13 -15.04 -7.96
N GLY A 588 -12.02 -14.68 -8.61
CA GLY A 588 -11.68 -13.28 -8.83
C GLY A 588 -12.86 -12.58 -9.49
N VAL A 589 -13.39 -11.57 -8.83
CA VAL A 589 -14.14 -10.54 -9.53
C VAL A 589 -13.07 -9.73 -10.25
N ASN A 590 -12.83 -10.01 -11.52
CA ASN A 590 -12.02 -9.13 -12.37
C ASN A 590 -12.82 -7.85 -12.61
N GLU A 591 -12.98 -7.05 -11.56
CA GLU A 591 -13.64 -5.75 -11.61
C GLU A 591 -12.70 -4.79 -12.36
N ASN A 592 -12.81 -4.84 -13.69
CA ASN A 592 -12.24 -3.90 -14.63
C ASN A 592 -10.71 -3.74 -14.49
N ASN A 593 -9.90 -4.67 -15.01
CA ASN A 593 -8.55 -4.29 -15.41
C ASN A 593 -8.67 -3.57 -16.77
N GLN A 594 -8.35 -2.27 -16.81
CA GLN A 594 -8.39 -1.49 -18.05
C GLN A 594 -6.97 -1.11 -18.42
N THR A 595 -6.49 -1.63 -19.54
CA THR A 595 -5.23 -1.18 -20.13
C THR A 595 -5.46 0.14 -20.86
N VAL A 596 -4.75 1.17 -20.43
CA VAL A 596 -4.70 2.47 -21.09
C VAL A 596 -3.40 2.58 -21.87
N GLN A 597 -3.48 3.13 -23.08
CA GLN A 597 -2.31 3.39 -23.92
C GLN A 597 -2.06 4.90 -23.97
N MET A 598 -0.84 5.31 -23.66
CA MET A 598 -0.37 6.69 -23.85
C MET A 598 0.64 6.73 -25.00
N GLY A 599 0.57 7.76 -25.83
CA GLY A 599 1.47 7.92 -26.98
C GLY A 599 0.72 7.99 -28.32
N PRO A 600 1.45 7.98 -29.45
CA PRO A 600 0.85 7.92 -30.78
C PRO A 600 0.03 6.63 -30.98
N GLN A 601 -0.89 6.69 -31.94
CA GLN A 601 -1.50 5.49 -32.49
C GLN A 601 -0.43 4.73 -33.29
N LEU A 602 -0.34 3.41 -33.07
CA LEU A 602 0.64 2.56 -33.71
C LEU A 602 0.09 2.10 -35.07
N GLU A 603 0.76 2.47 -36.16
CA GLU A 603 0.44 2.13 -37.54
C GLU A 603 1.39 1.06 -38.13
N GLN A 604 2.63 1.00 -37.66
CA GLN A 604 3.64 0.02 -38.02
C GLN A 604 3.20 -1.39 -37.62
N GLN A 605 3.44 -2.35 -38.52
CA GLN A 605 3.13 -3.76 -38.34
C GLN A 605 4.34 -4.60 -38.72
N ALA A 606 4.56 -5.67 -37.97
CA ALA A 606 5.49 -6.74 -38.29
C ALA A 606 5.34 -7.19 -39.76
N LEU A 607 6.44 -7.27 -40.52
CA LEU A 607 6.41 -7.71 -41.92
C LEU A 607 6.11 -9.22 -42.09
N TRP A 608 5.71 -9.93 -41.03
CA TRP A 608 5.48 -11.38 -41.01
C TRP A 608 3.99 -11.74 -41.03
N CYS A 609 3.27 -11.31 -42.07
CA CYS A 609 2.07 -11.98 -42.59
C CYS A 609 1.77 -11.50 -44.02
N THR A 610 2.69 -11.78 -44.94
CA THR A 610 2.35 -11.91 -46.37
C THR A 610 3.40 -12.78 -47.05
N VAL A 611 3.28 -14.10 -46.85
CA VAL A 611 3.81 -15.08 -47.81
C VAL A 611 2.70 -16.11 -48.02
N ASP A 612 1.97 -15.87 -49.12
CA ASP A 612 1.04 -16.71 -49.90
C ASP A 612 -0.03 -17.59 -49.22
#